data_AF-A0A4Z1JTY4-F1
#
_entry.id   AF-A0A4Z1JTY4-F1
#
_cell.length_a   1.000
_cell.length_b   1.000
_cell.length_c   1.000
_cell.angle_alpha   90.00
_cell.angle_beta   90.00
_cell.angle_gamma   90.00
#
_symmetry.space_group_name_H-M   'P 1'
#
loop_
_entity.id
_entity.type
_entity.pdbx_description
1 polymer ?
#
loop_
_entity_poly.entity_id
_entity_poly.type
_entity_poly.pdbx_seq_one_letter_code
_entity_poly.pdbx_strand_id
1 'polypeptide(L)'
;MYRINAAPAKICNDLARRYGDLATLWLGSCPVIMINTPQAAHCLLQRKAASTSSRPMHNNFRHKIMPFRVVLEPEGETFRKLRQIYNKFLGKQHLQIFQKNQEEESESAYETVEWTKFLPNFS
;
A
#
# COMPACT_ATOMS: atom_id res chain seq x y z
N MET A 1 17.51 9.16 14.67
CA MET A 1 17.02 8.51 13.43
C MET A 1 15.51 8.27 13.57
N TYR A 2 14.66 8.85 12.71
CA TYR A 2 13.20 8.69 12.83
C TYR A 2 12.77 7.27 12.45
N ARG A 3 12.01 6.59 13.33
CA ARG A 3 11.45 5.26 13.07
C ARG A 3 10.08 5.38 12.39
N ILE A 4 10.07 5.77 11.11
CA ILE A 4 8.82 6.02 10.33
C ILE A 4 7.88 4.80 10.37
N ASN A 5 8.42 3.58 10.40
CA ASN A 5 7.62 2.35 10.36
C ASN A 5 6.69 2.12 11.56
N ALA A 6 6.92 2.77 12.71
CA ALA A 6 6.12 2.50 13.92
C ALA A 6 4.75 3.20 13.91
N ALA A 7 4.70 4.44 13.42
CA ALA A 7 3.47 5.24 13.36
C ALA A 7 3.60 6.29 12.23
N PRO A 8 3.56 5.87 10.96
CA PRO A 8 3.94 6.71 9.83
C PRO A 8 3.12 7.99 9.75
N ALA A 9 1.80 7.91 9.93
CA ALA A 9 0.93 9.08 9.88
C ALA A 9 1.25 10.12 10.98
N LYS A 10 1.49 9.66 12.22
CA LYS A 10 1.83 10.56 13.33
C LYS A 10 3.19 11.23 13.11
N ILE A 11 4.19 10.44 12.71
CA ILE A 11 5.56 10.93 12.48
C ILE A 11 5.60 11.92 11.31
N CYS A 12 4.92 11.63 10.19
CA CYS A 12 4.84 12.57 9.06
C CYS A 12 4.16 13.89 9.45
N ASN A 13 3.11 13.84 10.27
CA ASN A 13 2.46 15.05 10.78
C ASN A 13 3.38 15.87 11.70
N ASP A 14 4.13 15.23 12.59
CA ASP A 14 5.09 15.92 13.46
C ASP A 14 6.25 16.53 12.67
N LEU A 15 6.71 15.85 11.61
CA LEU A 15 7.70 16.39 10.69
C LEU A 15 7.15 17.58 9.88
N ALA A 16 5.90 17.50 9.41
CA ALA A 16 5.26 18.58 8.69
C ALA A 16 5.08 19.83 9.56
N ARG A 17 4.76 19.66 10.86
CA ARG A 17 4.71 20.77 11.82
C ARG A 17 6.06 21.46 12.03
N ARG A 18 7.17 20.72 11.91
CA ARG A 18 8.52 21.24 12.15
C ARG A 18 9.17 21.85 10.91
N TYR A 19 8.97 21.23 9.74
CA TYR A 19 9.69 21.55 8.51
C TYR A 19 8.77 22.03 7.37
N GLY A 20 7.47 22.04 7.59
CA GLY A 20 6.45 22.36 6.58
C GLY A 20 5.96 21.14 5.80
N ASP A 21 4.93 21.36 4.97
CA ASP A 21 4.24 20.30 4.25
C ASP A 21 5.00 19.72 3.05
N LEU A 22 6.13 20.31 2.69
CA LEU A 22 7.06 19.83 1.68
C LEU A 22 8.47 19.88 2.27
N ALA A 23 9.05 18.71 2.54
CA ALA A 23 10.36 18.61 3.17
C ALA A 23 11.19 17.48 2.55
N THR A 24 12.52 17.63 2.55
CA THR A 24 13.42 16.54 2.18
C THR A 24 13.88 15.81 3.44
N LEU A 25 13.70 14.50 3.47
CA LEU A 25 14.09 13.60 4.56
C LEU A 25 15.15 12.63 4.06
N TRP A 26 16.18 12.40 4.87
CA TRP A 26 17.19 11.38 4.58
C TRP A 26 16.76 10.05 5.19
N LEU A 27 16.40 9.09 4.33
CA LEU A 27 16.13 7.71 4.71
C LEU A 27 17.41 6.89 4.51
N GLY A 28 18.23 6.83 5.56
CA GLY A 28 19.59 6.30 5.45
C GLY A 28 20.42 7.19 4.54
N SER A 29 20.96 6.63 3.45
CA SER A 29 21.71 7.36 2.42
C SER A 29 20.83 7.90 1.28
N CYS A 30 19.53 7.63 1.29
CA CYS A 30 18.63 8.01 0.20
C CYS A 30 17.81 9.26 0.58
N PRO A 31 17.95 10.39 -0.14
CA PRO A 31 17.09 11.54 0.05
C PRO A 31 15.69 11.27 -0.51
N VAL A 32 14.66 11.52 0.30
CA VAL A 32 13.26 11.33 -0.06
C VAL A 32 12.49 12.61 0.19
N ILE A 33 11.66 13.00 -0.78
CA ILE A 33 10.78 14.16 -0.64
C ILE A 33 9.49 13.72 0.03
N MET A 34 9.19 14.30 1.19
CA MET A 34 7.93 14.15 1.91
C MET A 34 6.95 15.21 1.42
N ILE A 35 5.72 14.78 1.09
CA ILE A 35 4.61 15.65 0.69
C ILE A 35 3.44 15.38 1.63
N ASN A 36 2.98 16.42 2.33
CA ASN A 36 1.91 16.32 3.32
C ASN A 36 0.64 17.13 2.95
N THR A 37 0.59 17.72 1.76
CA THR A 37 -0.59 18.45 1.27
C THR A 37 -1.34 17.67 0.19
N PRO A 38 -2.69 17.69 0.21
CA PRO A 38 -3.50 17.01 -0.79
C PRO A 38 -3.30 17.61 -2.18
N GLN A 39 -3.05 18.92 -2.30
CA GLN A 39 -2.82 19.61 -3.57
C GLN A 39 -1.53 19.13 -4.25
N ALA A 40 -0.44 19.00 -3.48
CA ALA A 40 0.83 18.51 -4.01
C ALA A 40 0.74 17.00 -4.34
N ALA A 41 0.06 16.21 -3.50
CA ALA A 41 -0.21 14.81 -3.78
C ALA A 41 -1.01 14.65 -5.08
N HIS A 42 -2.08 15.43 -5.29
CA HIS A 42 -2.86 15.42 -6.52
C HIS A 42 -2.04 15.84 -7.75
N CYS A 43 -1.22 16.89 -7.62
CA CYS A 43 -0.34 17.32 -8.71
C CYS A 43 0.64 16.23 -9.13
N LEU A 44 1.20 15.47 -8.19
CA LEU A 44 2.15 14.41 -8.50
C LEU A 44 1.46 13.12 -8.96
N LEU A 45 0.42 12.67 -8.26
CA LEU A 45 -0.25 11.39 -8.52
C LEU A 45 -1.18 11.44 -9.73
N GLN A 46 -1.73 12.60 -10.09
CA GLN A 46 -2.60 12.74 -11.27
C GLN A 46 -1.91 13.51 -12.40
N ARG A 47 -1.54 14.78 -12.17
CA ARG A 47 -1.05 15.65 -13.26
C ARG A 47 0.31 15.21 -13.81
N LYS A 48 1.18 14.69 -12.94
CA LYS A 48 2.53 14.22 -13.31
C LYS A 48 2.70 12.69 -13.22
N ALA A 49 1.58 11.95 -13.18
CA ALA A 49 1.56 10.52 -12.93
C ALA A 49 2.52 9.73 -13.84
N ALA A 50 2.60 10.06 -15.13
CA ALA A 50 3.48 9.37 -16.07
C ALA A 50 4.97 9.42 -15.66
N SER A 51 5.43 10.53 -15.08
CA SER A 51 6.83 10.72 -14.68
C SER A 51 7.12 10.24 -13.26
N THR A 52 6.14 10.27 -12.36
CA THR A 52 6.35 10.04 -10.93
C THR A 52 5.78 8.73 -10.39
N SER A 53 5.07 7.95 -11.21
CA SER A 53 4.42 6.71 -10.75
C SER A 53 5.35 5.50 -10.65
N SER A 54 6.63 5.63 -11.02
CA SER A 54 7.57 4.51 -10.91
C SER A 54 7.76 4.06 -9.46
N ARG A 55 7.99 2.77 -9.26
CA ARG A 55 8.22 2.17 -7.94
C ARG A 55 9.72 1.99 -7.73
N PRO A 56 10.31 2.66 -6.74
CA PRO A 56 11.74 2.52 -6.48
C PRO A 56 12.07 1.08 -6.07
N MET A 57 13.02 0.47 -6.77
CA MET A 57 13.50 -0.88 -6.46
C MET A 57 14.43 -0.83 -5.24
N HIS A 58 13.85 -0.77 -4.04
CA HIS A 58 14.62 -0.72 -2.80
C HIS A 58 15.35 -2.04 -2.47
N ASN A 59 14.93 -3.15 -3.06
CA ASN A 59 15.50 -4.46 -2.78
C ASN A 59 15.48 -5.36 -4.03
N ASN A 60 16.63 -5.50 -4.69
CA ASN A 60 16.79 -6.35 -5.88
C ASN A 60 16.45 -7.83 -5.63
N PHE A 61 16.69 -8.34 -4.42
CA PHE A 61 16.39 -9.72 -4.05
C PHE A 61 14.87 -9.97 -4.03
N ARG A 62 14.08 -9.03 -3.49
CA ARG A 62 12.62 -9.14 -3.50
C ARG A 62 12.06 -9.18 -4.92
N HIS A 63 12.59 -8.38 -5.83
CA HIS A 63 12.19 -8.41 -7.24
C HIS A 63 12.54 -9.73 -7.93
N LYS A 64 13.67 -10.36 -7.58
CA LYS A 64 14.08 -11.65 -8.14
C LYS A 64 13.21 -12.81 -7.66
N ILE A 65 12.86 -12.84 -6.37
CA ILE A 65 12.09 -13.94 -5.78
C ILE A 65 10.60 -13.82 -6.07
N MET A 66 10.09 -12.60 -6.20
CA MET A 66 8.65 -12.34 -6.37
C MET A 66 8.41 -11.46 -7.61
N PRO A 67 8.71 -11.95 -8.82
CA PRO A 67 8.46 -11.19 -10.04
C PRO A 67 6.96 -11.02 -10.30
N PHE A 68 6.60 -10.05 -11.15
CA PHE A 68 5.23 -9.81 -11.64
C PHE A 68 4.20 -9.38 -10.57
N ARG A 69 4.66 -8.82 -9.45
CA ARG A 69 3.79 -8.22 -8.43
C ARG A 69 3.46 -6.78 -8.85
N VAL A 70 2.19 -6.50 -9.17
CA VAL A 70 1.72 -5.14 -9.55
C VAL A 70 2.19 -4.05 -8.57
N VAL A 71 2.26 -4.36 -7.28
CA VAL A 71 2.64 -3.39 -6.24
C VAL A 71 4.12 -2.99 -6.31
N LEU A 72 4.99 -3.91 -6.75
CA LEU A 72 6.44 -3.72 -6.76
C LEU A 72 6.98 -3.40 -8.15
N GLU A 73 6.30 -3.85 -9.21
CA GLU A 73 6.76 -3.68 -10.59
C GLU A 73 6.94 -2.19 -10.93
N PRO A 74 8.11 -1.77 -11.47
CA PRO A 74 8.31 -0.40 -11.90
C PRO A 74 7.39 -0.03 -13.08
N GLU A 75 7.26 1.26 -13.35
CA GLU A 75 6.45 1.73 -14.48
C GLU A 75 7.02 1.16 -15.80
N GLY A 76 6.14 0.62 -16.63
CA GLY A 76 6.50 0.00 -17.90
C GLY A 76 5.36 -0.83 -18.47
N GLU A 77 5.60 -1.51 -19.59
CA GLU A 77 4.59 -2.33 -20.25
C GLU A 77 4.09 -3.48 -19.37
N THR A 78 5.00 -4.14 -18.65
CA THR A 78 4.68 -5.25 -17.75
C THR A 78 3.70 -4.80 -16.67
N PHE A 79 3.98 -3.68 -16.01
CA PHE A 79 3.08 -3.09 -15.01
C PHE A 79 1.71 -2.75 -15.62
N ARG A 80 1.66 -2.15 -16.81
CA ARG A 80 0.40 -1.79 -17.49
C ARG A 80 -0.43 -3.04 -17.80
N LYS A 81 0.19 -4.10 -18.32
CA LYS A 81 -0.47 -5.39 -18.62
C LYS A 81 -0.98 -6.04 -17.33
N LEU A 82 -0.15 -6.12 -16.29
CA LEU A 82 -0.57 -6.68 -15.00
C LEU A 82 -1.72 -5.87 -14.40
N ARG A 83 -1.65 -4.54 -14.40
CA ARG A 83 -2.74 -3.67 -13.92
C ARG A 83 -4.05 -3.90 -14.68
N GLN A 84 -3.99 -4.07 -16.01
CA GLN A 84 -5.16 -4.40 -16.82
C GLN A 84 -5.76 -5.76 -16.41
N ILE A 85 -4.93 -6.78 -16.25
CA ILE A 85 -5.34 -8.12 -15.82
C ILE A 85 -6.02 -8.04 -14.45
N TYR A 86 -5.36 -7.45 -13.45
CA TYR A 86 -5.91 -7.29 -12.10
C TYR A 86 -7.22 -6.51 -12.09
N ASN A 87 -7.31 -5.40 -12.83
CA ASN A 87 -8.55 -4.62 -12.92
C ASN A 87 -9.68 -5.38 -13.61
N LYS A 88 -9.37 -6.25 -14.58
CA LYS A 88 -10.36 -7.11 -15.22
C LYS A 88 -10.87 -8.15 -14.22
N PHE A 89 -9.99 -8.86 -13.52
CA PHE A 89 -10.35 -9.90 -12.55
C PHE A 89 -11.03 -9.36 -11.30
N LEU A 90 -10.49 -8.30 -10.69
CA LEU A 90 -11.00 -7.68 -9.45
C LEU A 90 -12.01 -6.56 -9.72
N GLY A 91 -12.44 -6.42 -10.97
CA GLY A 91 -13.44 -5.44 -11.37
C GLY A 91 -14.84 -5.85 -10.91
N LYS A 92 -15.77 -4.88 -10.91
CA LYS A 92 -17.18 -5.09 -10.51
C LYS A 92 -17.88 -6.21 -11.30
N GLN A 93 -17.40 -6.54 -12.49
CA GLN A 93 -17.94 -7.60 -13.35
C GLN A 93 -17.87 -8.98 -12.70
N HIS A 94 -16.87 -9.24 -11.86
CA HIS A 94 -16.69 -10.51 -11.17
C HIS A 94 -17.10 -10.45 -9.69
N LEU A 95 -17.76 -9.36 -9.26
CA LEU A 95 -18.14 -9.15 -7.86
C LEU A 95 -18.98 -10.32 -7.32
N GLN A 96 -19.94 -10.82 -8.12
CA GLN A 96 -20.82 -11.93 -7.72
C GLN A 96 -20.05 -13.24 -7.45
N ILE A 97 -18.93 -13.47 -8.16
CA ILE A 97 -18.09 -14.65 -7.96
C ILE A 97 -17.39 -14.59 -6.60
N PHE A 98 -16.96 -13.40 -6.18
CA PHE A 98 -16.25 -13.21 -4.92
C PHE A 98 -17.18 -13.01 -3.72
N GLN A 99 -18.36 -12.40 -3.92
CA GLN A 99 -19.30 -12.07 -2.84
C GLN A 99 -19.68 -13.28 -2.00
N LYS A 100 -20.11 -14.37 -2.66
CA LYS A 100 -20.51 -15.59 -1.96
C LYS A 100 -19.40 -16.12 -1.06
N ASN A 101 -18.18 -16.25 -1.60
CA ASN A 101 -17.06 -16.76 -0.83
C ASN A 101 -16.64 -15.80 0.28
N GLN A 102 -16.73 -14.48 0.06
CA GLN A 102 -16.43 -13.47 1.09
C GLN A 102 -17.44 -13.50 2.24
N GLU A 103 -18.71 -13.73 1.95
CA GLU A 103 -19.77 -13.86 2.96
C GLU A 103 -19.53 -15.12 3.81
N GLU A 104 -19.27 -16.27 3.18
CA GLU A 104 -18.95 -17.53 3.88
C GLU A 104 -17.68 -17.42 4.74
N GLU A 105 -16.60 -16.82 4.22
CA GLU A 105 -15.37 -16.56 4.99
C GLU A 105 -15.61 -15.61 6.17
N SER A 106 -16.47 -14.60 5.98
CA SER A 106 -16.83 -13.65 7.04
C SER A 106 -17.62 -14.34 8.14
N GLU A 107 -18.64 -15.12 7.79
CA GLU A 107 -19.46 -15.90 8.73
C GLU A 107 -18.59 -16.86 9.57
N SER A 108 -17.72 -17.64 8.91
CA SER A 108 -16.81 -18.55 9.61
C SER A 108 -15.83 -17.80 10.53
N ALA A 109 -15.37 -16.61 10.14
CA ALA A 109 -14.55 -15.75 10.99
C ALA A 109 -15.33 -15.23 12.21
N TYR A 110 -16.60 -14.83 12.05
CA TYR A 110 -17.45 -14.43 13.16
C TYR A 110 -17.66 -15.57 14.15
N GLU A 111 -17.99 -16.78 13.66
CA GLU A 111 -18.13 -17.96 14.50
C GLU A 111 -16.84 -18.23 15.29
N THR A 112 -15.68 -18.20 14.64
CA THR A 112 -14.38 -18.41 15.32
C THR A 112 -14.16 -17.38 16.42
N VAL A 113 -14.46 -16.10 16.17
CA VAL A 113 -14.35 -15.05 17.18
C VAL A 113 -15.35 -15.25 18.32
N GLU A 114 -16.56 -15.73 18.06
CA GLU A 114 -17.51 -16.08 19.12
C GLU A 114 -17.03 -17.28 19.95
N TRP A 115 -16.60 -18.37 19.30
CA TRP A 115 -16.04 -19.53 19.97
C TRP A 115 -14.86 -19.17 20.88
N THR A 116 -13.97 -18.27 20.45
CA THR A 116 -12.85 -17.81 21.30
C THR A 116 -13.28 -17.00 22.53
N LYS A 117 -14.46 -16.38 22.53
CA LYS A 117 -15.01 -15.70 23.72
C LYS A 117 -15.59 -16.69 24.74
N PHE A 118 -16.04 -17.86 24.28
CA PHE A 118 -16.60 -18.91 25.13
C PHE A 118 -15.55 -19.87 25.69
N LEU A 119 -14.34 -19.90 25.13
CA LEU A 119 -13.24 -20.65 25.72
C LEU A 119 -12.72 -19.92 26.98
N PRO A 120 -12.67 -20.56 28.15
CA PRO A 120 -12.00 -19.99 29.30
C PRO A 120 -10.54 -19.76 28.93
N ASN A 121 -10.01 -18.58 29.25
CA ASN A 121 -8.61 -18.21 29.02
C ASN A 121 -7.70 -19.32 29.58
N PHE A 122 -7.22 -20.22 28.71
CA PHE A 122 -6.14 -21.12 29.08
C PHE A 122 -4.87 -20.28 29.11
N SER A 123 -4.53 -19.90 30.35
CA SER A 123 -3.29 -19.27 30.78
C SER A 123 -2.05 -20.01 30.30
#